data_AF-A0A2N1M2B1-F1
#
_entry.id   AF-A0A2N1M2B1-F1
#
_cell.length_a   1.000
_cell.length_b   1.000
_cell.length_c   1.000
_cell.angle_alpha   90.00
_cell.angle_beta   90.00
_cell.angle_gamma   90.00
#
_symmetry.space_group_name_H-M   'P 1'
#
loop_
_entity.id
_entity.type
_entity.pdbx_description
1 polymer ?
#
loop_
_entity_poly.entity_id
_entity_poly.type
_entity_poly.pdbx_seq_one_letter_code
_entity_poly.pdbx_strand_id
1 'polypeptide(L)'
;MNSSFRFLGVWFNVVGSRNFVKKQVARECNSFAATVRSAKLSAKQVVYLHNTVLIPRLEYHMQVTHLSESECASATSSICSMVKHKANFSRVLPDPILFLSQGLGLINLFFHQSQTHLTNLFLLANSSSSFMKSLFLYRLRLIQFSFLIPISPLLVKDWTIWSKLFAFKQDYIACTIALLTTTPFKLLRSRLYTIPDLTISDGYTPLFNDMTPKIFISYFRRLRSLQLYYLSQFITPQGTHLITWNVYLSNLLRRKGHRVLPHKWFSNIHQCTTVPNSNSLLLDQFSSDATSSNIDLVLAFSSSRKSMKWIVTLDEDGSPLFGKQLSKQQYSCKIVHWTSD
;
A
#
# COMPACT_ATOMS: atom_id res chain seq x y z
N MET A 1 -21.15 3.92 13.55
CA MET A 1 -21.53 4.99 12.61
C MET A 1 -20.95 4.67 11.23
N ASN A 2 -21.72 4.03 10.34
CA ASN A 2 -21.33 3.81 8.93
C ASN A 2 -22.04 4.85 8.05
N SER A 3 -21.88 6.14 8.35
CA SER A 3 -22.50 7.18 7.54
C SER A 3 -21.78 7.31 6.19
N SER A 4 -22.58 7.30 5.13
CA SER A 4 -22.14 7.68 3.79
C SER A 4 -22.63 9.11 3.53
N PHE A 5 -21.79 9.93 2.90
CA PHE A 5 -22.13 11.29 2.51
C PHE A 5 -21.92 11.46 1.00
N ARG A 6 -22.62 12.44 0.43
CA ARG A 6 -22.59 12.74 -1.00
C ARG A 6 -21.80 14.02 -1.22
N PHE A 7 -20.81 13.99 -2.10
CA PHE A 7 -20.07 15.16 -2.54
C PHE A 7 -20.04 15.19 -4.06
N LEU A 8 -20.49 16.31 -4.63
CA LEU A 8 -20.66 16.48 -6.08
C LEU A 8 -21.41 15.32 -6.77
N GLY A 9 -22.33 14.61 -6.11
CA GLY A 9 -23.01 13.47 -6.76
C GLY A 9 -22.31 12.11 -6.61
N VAL A 10 -21.07 12.07 -6.12
CA VAL A 10 -20.35 10.83 -5.78
C VAL A 10 -20.51 10.54 -4.29
N TRP A 11 -20.67 9.27 -3.94
CA TRP A 11 -20.87 8.85 -2.56
C TRP A 11 -19.58 8.36 -1.93
N PHE A 12 -19.30 8.90 -0.75
CA PHE A 12 -18.16 8.55 0.08
C PHE A 12 -18.66 7.93 1.37
N ASN A 13 -17.82 7.11 1.99
CA ASN A 13 -18.10 6.55 3.30
C ASN A 13 -16.96 6.92 4.24
N VAL A 14 -17.29 7.41 5.44
CA VAL A 14 -16.29 7.87 6.41
C VAL A 14 -15.36 6.73 6.86
N VAL A 15 -15.86 5.50 6.86
CA VAL A 15 -15.12 4.27 7.20
C VAL A 15 -14.46 3.64 5.96
N GLY A 16 -14.55 4.29 4.80
CA GLY A 16 -14.03 3.80 3.52
C GLY A 16 -14.81 2.62 2.93
N SER A 17 -15.98 2.27 3.47
CA SER A 17 -16.74 1.13 2.98
C SER A 17 -17.32 1.38 1.58
N ARG A 18 -17.01 0.47 0.65
CA ARG A 18 -17.55 0.46 -0.72
C ARG A 18 -18.96 -0.11 -0.86
N ASN A 19 -19.54 -0.61 0.24
CA ASN A 19 -20.84 -1.30 0.22
C ASN A 19 -21.98 -0.42 -0.27
N PHE A 20 -21.94 0.88 0.05
CA PHE A 20 -22.96 1.82 -0.40
C PHE A 20 -22.95 1.93 -1.93
N VAL A 21 -21.79 2.22 -2.51
CA VAL A 21 -21.62 2.37 -3.97
C VAL A 21 -21.96 1.06 -4.68
N LYS A 22 -21.51 -0.10 -4.17
CA LYS A 22 -21.89 -1.41 -4.70
C LYS A 22 -23.42 -1.60 -4.74
N LYS A 23 -24.12 -1.29 -3.64
CA LYS A 23 -25.59 -1.36 -3.59
C LYS A 23 -26.25 -0.33 -4.50
N GLN A 24 -25.64 0.83 -4.69
CA GLN A 24 -26.15 1.87 -5.59
C GLN A 24 -26.07 1.41 -7.05
N VAL A 25 -24.91 0.91 -7.49
CA VAL A 25 -24.70 0.36 -8.84
C VAL A 25 -25.69 -0.76 -9.13
N ALA A 26 -25.85 -1.72 -8.22
CA ALA A 26 -26.82 -2.80 -8.39
C ALA A 26 -28.27 -2.30 -8.49
N ARG A 27 -28.65 -1.29 -7.70
CA ARG A 27 -29.99 -0.67 -7.75
C ARG A 27 -30.23 0.04 -9.08
N GLU A 28 -29.26 0.81 -9.56
CA GLU A 28 -29.34 1.51 -10.86
C GLU A 28 -29.48 0.51 -12.01
N CYS A 29 -28.66 -0.55 -12.04
CA CYS A 29 -28.76 -1.61 -13.05
C CYS A 29 -30.13 -2.30 -13.02
N ASN A 30 -30.63 -2.65 -11.82
CA ASN A 30 -31.91 -3.32 -11.67
C ASN A 30 -33.09 -2.40 -12.04
N SER A 31 -33.02 -1.12 -11.69
CA SER A 31 -34.03 -0.14 -12.07
C SER A 31 -34.06 0.03 -13.59
N PHE A 32 -32.90 0.20 -14.22
CA PHE A 32 -32.79 0.28 -15.68
C PHE A 32 -33.38 -0.95 -16.34
N ALA A 33 -33.00 -2.15 -15.89
CA ALA A 33 -33.52 -3.41 -16.42
C ALA A 33 -35.04 -3.53 -16.25
N ALA A 34 -35.60 -3.10 -15.12
CA ALA A 34 -37.05 -3.11 -14.88
C ALA A 34 -37.80 -2.19 -15.84
N THR A 35 -37.32 -0.95 -16.01
CA THR A 35 -37.92 0.04 -16.93
C THR A 35 -37.88 -0.46 -18.38
N VAL A 36 -36.70 -0.88 -18.85
CA VAL A 36 -36.48 -1.28 -20.25
C VAL A 36 -37.17 -2.59 -20.60
N ARG A 37 -37.33 -3.52 -19.64
CA ARG A 37 -37.99 -4.81 -19.87
C ARG A 37 -39.42 -4.63 -20.41
N SER A 38 -40.18 -3.70 -19.81
CA SER A 38 -41.56 -3.40 -20.20
C SER A 38 -41.68 -2.63 -21.52
N ALA A 39 -40.64 -1.89 -21.92
CA ALA A 39 -40.66 -1.06 -23.12
C ALA A 39 -40.58 -1.87 -24.42
N LYS A 40 -41.30 -1.44 -25.46
CA LYS A 40 -41.24 -2.01 -26.82
C LYS A 40 -40.01 -1.49 -27.57
N LEU A 41 -38.83 -1.99 -27.18
CA LEU A 41 -37.54 -1.63 -27.76
C LEU A 41 -36.87 -2.86 -28.38
N SER A 42 -36.14 -2.65 -29.48
CA SER A 42 -35.28 -3.69 -30.06
C SER A 42 -34.02 -3.91 -29.21
N ALA A 43 -33.38 -5.07 -29.35
CA ALA A 43 -32.13 -5.37 -28.62
C ALA A 43 -31.05 -4.30 -28.87
N LYS A 44 -30.90 -3.80 -30.10
CA LYS A 44 -29.94 -2.75 -30.44
C LYS A 44 -30.27 -1.41 -29.76
N GLN A 45 -31.53 -1.02 -29.68
CA GLN A 45 -31.95 0.20 -28.96
C GLN A 45 -31.65 0.07 -27.46
N VAL A 46 -31.88 -1.11 -26.88
CA VAL A 46 -31.55 -1.38 -25.47
C VAL A 46 -30.04 -1.28 -25.24
N VAL A 47 -29.22 -1.89 -26.10
CA VAL A 47 -27.76 -1.81 -26.00
C VAL A 47 -27.28 -0.36 -26.15
N TYR A 48 -27.86 0.40 -27.08
CA TYR A 48 -27.56 1.82 -27.21
C TYR A 48 -27.83 2.58 -25.91
N LEU A 49 -29.01 2.42 -25.30
CA LEU A 49 -29.34 3.08 -24.03
C LEU A 49 -28.42 2.65 -22.88
N HIS A 50 -28.07 1.36 -22.83
CA HIS A 50 -27.10 0.85 -21.85
C HIS A 50 -25.75 1.55 -22.00
N ASN A 51 -25.21 1.56 -23.22
CA ASN A 51 -23.89 2.10 -23.51
C ASN A 51 -23.81 3.62 -23.37
N THR A 52 -24.85 4.37 -23.77
CA THR A 52 -24.81 5.84 -23.83
C THR A 52 -25.38 6.52 -22.59
N VAL A 53 -26.26 5.86 -21.85
CA VAL A 53 -26.93 6.47 -20.67
C VAL A 53 -26.52 5.77 -19.38
N LEU A 54 -26.67 4.45 -19.29
CA LEU A 54 -26.43 3.75 -18.04
C LEU A 54 -24.93 3.71 -17.70
N ILE A 55 -24.09 3.33 -18.66
CA ILE A 55 -22.65 3.18 -18.43
C ILE A 55 -22.00 4.49 -17.94
N PRO A 56 -22.19 5.67 -18.57
CA PRO A 56 -21.63 6.92 -18.05
C PRO A 56 -22.14 7.28 -16.65
N ARG A 57 -23.41 6.98 -16.34
CA ARG A 57 -23.97 7.18 -15.00
C ARG A 57 -23.31 6.29 -13.96
N LEU A 58 -23.06 5.03 -14.30
CA LEU A 58 -22.36 4.08 -13.42
C LEU A 58 -20.89 4.45 -13.26
N GLU A 59 -20.22 4.85 -14.35
CA GLU A 59 -18.85 5.37 -14.34
C GLU A 59 -18.70 6.51 -13.33
N TYR A 60 -19.62 7.47 -13.37
CA TYR A 60 -19.66 8.60 -12.44
C TYR A 60 -19.78 8.15 -10.98
N HIS A 61 -20.70 7.21 -10.68
CA HIS A 61 -20.87 6.69 -9.33
C HIS A 61 -19.68 5.85 -8.83
N MET A 62 -18.94 5.23 -9.76
CA MET A 62 -17.82 4.33 -9.48
C MET A 62 -16.45 5.00 -9.64
N GLN A 63 -16.41 6.33 -9.83
CA GLN A 63 -15.19 7.08 -10.17
C GLN A 63 -14.01 6.80 -9.22
N VAL A 64 -14.29 6.61 -7.93
CA VAL A 64 -13.29 6.35 -6.87
C VAL A 64 -13.49 5.02 -6.16
N THR A 65 -14.36 4.15 -6.67
CA THR A 65 -14.66 2.85 -6.06
C THR A 65 -14.38 1.73 -7.03
N HIS A 66 -13.44 0.86 -6.68
CA HIS A 66 -13.16 -0.33 -7.46
C HIS A 66 -14.12 -1.46 -7.05
N LEU A 67 -14.94 -1.94 -7.99
CA LEU A 67 -15.68 -3.19 -7.86
C LEU A 67 -14.90 -4.34 -8.49
N SER A 68 -15.02 -5.56 -7.95
CA SER A 68 -14.42 -6.74 -8.59
C SER A 68 -15.26 -7.20 -9.79
N GLU A 69 -14.66 -7.99 -10.68
CA GLU A 69 -15.35 -8.54 -11.85
C GLU A 69 -16.64 -9.27 -11.46
N SER A 70 -16.61 -10.10 -10.41
CA SER A 70 -17.78 -10.80 -9.89
C SER A 70 -18.88 -9.86 -9.36
N GLU A 71 -18.50 -8.71 -8.80
CA GLU A 71 -19.45 -7.71 -8.31
C GLU A 71 -20.11 -6.97 -9.45
N CYS A 72 -19.35 -6.61 -10.48
CA CYS A 72 -19.87 -6.03 -11.71
C CYS A 72 -20.80 -7.02 -12.43
N ALA A 73 -20.37 -8.27 -12.61
CA ALA A 73 -21.16 -9.32 -13.25
C ALA A 73 -22.48 -9.57 -12.51
N SER A 74 -22.43 -9.62 -11.17
CA SER A 74 -23.64 -9.73 -10.35
C SER A 74 -24.57 -8.53 -10.55
N ALA A 75 -24.04 -7.31 -10.56
CA ALA A 75 -24.83 -6.09 -10.75
C ALA A 75 -25.45 -6.00 -12.15
N THR A 76 -24.77 -6.45 -13.20
CA THR A 76 -25.25 -6.38 -14.60
C THR A 76 -26.01 -7.63 -15.05
N SER A 77 -26.11 -8.67 -14.22
CA SER A 77 -26.74 -9.95 -14.58
C SER A 77 -28.18 -9.80 -15.10
N SER A 78 -28.97 -8.92 -14.46
CA SER A 78 -30.36 -8.63 -14.86
C SER A 78 -30.45 -7.96 -16.23
N ILE A 79 -29.44 -7.16 -16.59
CA ILE A 79 -29.32 -6.51 -17.90
C ILE A 79 -28.93 -7.54 -18.95
N CYS A 80 -27.91 -8.37 -18.71
CA CYS A 80 -27.49 -9.42 -19.64
C CYS A 80 -28.65 -10.38 -19.96
N SER A 81 -29.39 -10.82 -18.93
CA SER A 81 -30.56 -11.68 -19.12
C SER A 81 -31.67 -10.99 -19.91
N MET A 82 -31.93 -9.70 -19.65
CA MET A 82 -32.92 -8.92 -20.38
C MET A 82 -32.52 -8.74 -21.85
N VAL A 83 -31.26 -8.42 -22.13
CA VAL A 83 -30.74 -8.21 -23.49
C VAL A 83 -30.85 -9.51 -24.30
N LYS A 84 -30.47 -10.66 -23.71
CA LYS A 84 -30.67 -11.98 -24.34
C LYS A 84 -32.13 -12.20 -24.73
N HIS A 85 -33.05 -11.92 -23.82
CA HIS A 85 -34.49 -12.07 -24.09
C HIS A 85 -34.96 -11.13 -25.22
N LYS A 86 -34.52 -9.86 -25.24
CA LYS A 86 -34.87 -8.91 -26.31
C LYS A 86 -34.24 -9.28 -27.66
N ALA A 87 -33.14 -10.03 -27.66
CA ALA A 87 -32.45 -10.52 -28.86
C ALA A 87 -32.93 -11.91 -29.30
N ASN A 88 -33.94 -12.50 -28.65
CA ASN A 88 -34.41 -13.88 -28.88
C ASN A 88 -33.31 -14.95 -28.73
N PHE A 89 -32.31 -14.68 -27.88
CA PHE A 89 -31.26 -15.66 -27.57
C PHE A 89 -31.69 -16.62 -26.47
N SER A 90 -31.09 -17.81 -26.48
CA SER A 90 -31.23 -18.77 -25.39
C SER A 90 -30.74 -18.18 -24.07
N ARG A 91 -31.45 -18.49 -22.98
CA ARG A 91 -31.04 -18.12 -21.62
C ARG A 91 -29.67 -18.69 -21.24
N VAL A 92 -29.32 -19.85 -21.79
CA VAL A 92 -28.06 -20.59 -21.52
C VAL A 92 -26.88 -20.02 -22.31
N LEU A 93 -27.12 -19.13 -23.28
CA LEU A 93 -26.05 -18.52 -24.09
C LEU A 93 -24.99 -17.88 -23.18
N PRO A 94 -23.69 -18.08 -23.39
CA PRO A 94 -22.65 -17.40 -22.61
C PRO A 94 -22.73 -15.87 -22.73
N ASP A 95 -22.66 -15.16 -21.60
CA ASP A 95 -22.68 -13.68 -21.56
C ASP A 95 -21.58 -13.00 -22.41
N PRO A 96 -20.35 -13.55 -22.56
CA PRO A 96 -19.31 -12.91 -23.36
C PRO A 96 -19.71 -12.60 -24.80
N ILE A 97 -20.63 -13.37 -25.38
CA ILE A 97 -21.14 -13.16 -26.75
C ILE A 97 -21.86 -11.81 -26.89
N LEU A 98 -22.47 -11.31 -25.81
CA LEU A 98 -23.15 -10.01 -25.82
C LEU A 98 -22.18 -8.84 -25.98
N PHE A 99 -20.92 -9.01 -25.54
CA PHE A 99 -19.92 -7.95 -25.50
C PHE A 99 -19.13 -7.81 -26.81
N LEU A 100 -19.27 -8.76 -27.75
CA LEU A 100 -18.58 -8.72 -29.03
C LEU A 100 -19.01 -7.49 -29.83
N SER A 101 -18.03 -6.72 -30.32
CA SER A 101 -18.28 -5.51 -31.12
C SER A 101 -18.94 -5.82 -32.46
N GLN A 102 -18.67 -7.00 -33.04
CA GLN A 102 -19.32 -7.50 -34.26
C GLN A 102 -20.76 -7.96 -34.02
N GLY A 103 -21.14 -8.18 -32.77
CA GLY A 103 -22.46 -8.66 -32.36
C GLY A 103 -23.34 -7.53 -31.84
N LEU A 104 -23.76 -7.65 -30.58
CA LEU A 104 -24.59 -6.64 -29.92
C LEU A 104 -23.78 -5.43 -29.43
N GLY A 105 -22.48 -5.60 -29.15
CA GLY A 105 -21.63 -4.51 -28.67
C GLY A 105 -22.02 -3.98 -27.30
N LEU A 106 -22.55 -4.83 -26.41
CA LEU A 106 -22.89 -4.43 -25.05
C LEU A 106 -21.60 -4.12 -24.27
N ILE A 107 -21.49 -2.97 -23.64
CA ILE A 107 -20.30 -2.64 -22.85
C ILE A 107 -20.31 -3.46 -21.55
N ASN A 108 -19.21 -4.18 -21.32
CA ASN A 108 -18.94 -4.84 -20.05
C ASN A 108 -18.50 -3.80 -19.00
N LEU A 109 -19.24 -3.73 -17.89
CA LEU A 109 -19.02 -2.75 -16.84
C LEU A 109 -17.63 -2.86 -16.18
N PHE A 110 -17.11 -4.07 -15.98
CA PHE A 110 -15.79 -4.26 -15.36
C PHE A 110 -14.67 -3.77 -16.27
N PHE A 111 -14.72 -4.11 -17.56
CA PHE A 111 -13.72 -3.62 -18.52
C PHE A 111 -13.80 -2.11 -18.71
N HIS A 112 -15.01 -1.53 -18.76
CA HIS A 112 -15.19 -0.09 -18.82
C HIS A 112 -14.62 0.62 -17.57
N GLN A 113 -14.95 0.13 -16.37
CA GLN A 113 -14.41 0.65 -15.11
C GLN A 113 -12.88 0.61 -15.15
N SER A 114 -12.32 -0.54 -15.53
CA SER A 114 -10.88 -0.77 -15.63
C SER A 114 -10.22 0.24 -16.57
N GLN A 115 -10.75 0.41 -17.77
CA GLN A 115 -10.24 1.37 -18.75
C GLN A 115 -10.29 2.81 -18.23
N THR A 116 -11.41 3.20 -17.63
CA THR A 116 -11.60 4.55 -17.08
C THR A 116 -10.60 4.83 -15.95
N HIS A 117 -10.48 3.89 -15.00
CA HIS A 117 -9.58 4.03 -13.86
C HIS A 117 -8.12 4.07 -14.28
N LEU A 118 -7.70 3.21 -15.21
CA LEU A 118 -6.35 3.23 -15.76
C LEU A 118 -6.05 4.52 -16.53
N THR A 119 -7.00 5.01 -17.32
CA THR A 119 -6.87 6.28 -18.04
C THR A 119 -6.72 7.45 -17.05
N ASN A 120 -7.52 7.49 -15.99
CA ASN A 120 -7.40 8.50 -14.95
C ASN A 120 -6.06 8.42 -14.21
N LEU A 121 -5.57 7.22 -13.90
CA LEU A 121 -4.23 7.04 -13.31
C LEU A 121 -3.14 7.57 -14.24
N PHE A 122 -3.24 7.28 -15.54
CA PHE A 122 -2.29 7.77 -16.54
C PHE A 122 -2.31 9.30 -16.66
N LEU A 123 -3.49 9.92 -16.64
CA LEU A 123 -3.65 11.38 -16.62
C LEU A 123 -3.09 12.01 -15.35
N LEU A 124 -3.31 11.39 -14.18
CA LEU A 124 -2.74 11.84 -12.90
C LEU A 124 -1.21 11.77 -12.90
N ALA A 125 -0.64 10.68 -13.41
CA ALA A 125 0.80 10.47 -13.48
C ALA A 125 1.48 11.47 -14.45
N ASN A 126 0.80 11.85 -15.54
CA ASN A 126 1.33 12.75 -16.56
C ASN A 126 0.76 14.18 -16.49
N SER A 127 0.08 14.54 -15.40
CA SER A 127 -0.53 15.87 -15.26
C SER A 127 0.54 16.96 -15.37
N SER A 128 0.32 17.98 -16.20
CA SER A 128 1.23 19.12 -16.33
C SER A 128 1.24 20.03 -15.09
N SER A 129 0.13 20.09 -14.35
CA SER A 129 -0.01 20.90 -13.14
C SER A 129 0.92 20.45 -12.01
N SER A 130 1.72 21.37 -11.47
CA SER A 130 2.61 21.14 -10.31
C SER A 130 1.87 20.62 -9.09
N PHE A 131 0.72 21.24 -8.74
CA PHE A 131 -0.10 20.81 -7.60
C PHE A 131 -0.54 19.34 -7.71
N MET A 132 -1.09 18.94 -8.85
CA MET A 132 -1.53 17.57 -9.11
C MET A 132 -0.37 16.57 -9.05
N LYS A 133 0.81 16.93 -9.57
CA LYS A 133 2.03 16.11 -9.45
C LYS A 133 2.39 15.88 -7.98
N SER A 134 2.45 16.95 -7.17
CA SER A 134 2.76 16.85 -5.74
C SER A 134 1.72 16.05 -4.98
N LEU A 135 0.43 16.22 -5.28
CA LEU A 135 -0.65 15.45 -4.67
C LEU A 135 -0.54 13.97 -5.01
N PHE A 136 -0.25 13.64 -6.27
CA PHE A 136 -0.06 12.25 -6.70
C PHE A 136 1.15 11.60 -6.02
N LEU A 137 2.29 12.29 -5.96
CA LEU A 137 3.48 11.84 -5.23
C LEU A 137 3.21 11.61 -3.74
N TYR A 138 2.49 12.55 -3.10
CA TYR A 138 2.07 12.42 -1.71
C TYR A 138 1.17 11.19 -1.50
N ARG A 139 0.21 10.95 -2.41
CA ARG A 139 -0.63 9.76 -2.37
C ARG A 139 0.16 8.47 -2.53
N LEU A 140 1.15 8.43 -3.44
CA LEU A 140 2.06 7.28 -3.57
C LEU A 140 2.84 7.03 -2.27
N ARG A 141 3.39 8.06 -1.64
CA ARG A 141 4.07 7.94 -0.33
C ARG A 141 3.13 7.44 0.78
N LEU A 142 1.88 7.90 0.79
CA LEU A 142 0.88 7.39 1.73
C LEU A 142 0.59 5.91 1.52
N ILE A 143 0.54 5.44 0.26
CA ILE A 143 0.38 4.02 -0.07
C ILE A 143 1.60 3.24 0.43
N GLN A 144 2.82 3.72 0.19
CA GLN A 144 4.05 3.09 0.70
C GLN A 144 4.02 2.91 2.21
N PHE A 145 3.70 3.98 2.94
CA PHE A 145 3.60 3.93 4.40
C PHE A 145 2.46 3.02 4.87
N SER A 146 1.29 3.13 4.24
CA SER A 146 0.10 2.38 4.64
C SER A 146 0.26 0.89 4.45
N PHE A 147 1.01 0.49 3.41
CA PHE A 147 1.21 -0.89 2.97
C PHE A 147 2.61 -1.45 3.21
N LEU A 148 3.51 -0.71 3.87
CA LEU A 148 4.90 -1.12 4.07
C LEU A 148 5.62 -1.48 2.76
N ILE A 149 5.44 -0.65 1.73
CA ILE A 149 6.09 -0.85 0.43
C ILE A 149 7.36 0.01 0.39
N PRO A 150 8.56 -0.59 0.45
CA PRO A 150 9.83 0.14 0.42
C PRO A 150 10.15 0.79 -0.92
N ILE A 151 9.69 0.20 -2.01
CA ILE A 151 9.90 0.68 -3.38
C ILE A 151 8.73 1.56 -3.83
N SER A 152 8.89 2.27 -4.96
CA SER A 152 7.77 2.96 -5.59
C SER A 152 6.59 1.99 -5.82
N PRO A 153 5.35 2.33 -5.41
CA PRO A 153 4.19 1.47 -5.65
C PRO A 153 4.00 1.10 -7.13
N LEU A 154 4.44 1.97 -8.05
CA LEU A 154 4.36 1.74 -9.49
C LEU A 154 5.28 0.61 -9.98
N LEU A 155 6.29 0.23 -9.20
CA LEU A 155 7.26 -0.82 -9.53
C LEU A 155 6.92 -2.18 -8.91
N VAL A 156 5.89 -2.24 -8.07
CA VAL A 156 5.43 -3.49 -7.45
C VAL A 156 4.84 -4.39 -8.54
N LYS A 157 5.45 -5.56 -8.74
CA LYS A 157 5.02 -6.54 -9.76
C LYS A 157 3.85 -7.41 -9.31
N ASP A 158 3.84 -7.78 -8.03
CA ASP A 158 2.81 -8.65 -7.47
C ASP A 158 2.13 -7.98 -6.28
N TRP A 159 0.82 -7.76 -6.39
CA TRP A 159 -0.01 -7.16 -5.35
C TRP A 159 -0.82 -8.18 -4.54
N THR A 160 -0.63 -9.49 -4.75
CA THR A 160 -1.41 -10.58 -4.12
C THR A 160 -1.36 -10.57 -2.59
N ILE A 161 -0.25 -10.10 -1.99
CA ILE A 161 -0.09 -9.97 -0.54
C ILE A 161 -1.08 -8.95 0.01
N TRP A 162 -1.11 -7.75 -0.59
CA TRP A 162 -1.93 -6.64 -0.12
C TRP A 162 -3.39 -6.74 -0.54
N SER A 163 -3.72 -7.46 -1.61
CA SER A 163 -5.11 -7.66 -2.08
C SER A 163 -6.03 -8.32 -1.02
N LYS A 164 -5.44 -9.03 -0.05
CA LYS A 164 -6.12 -9.64 1.10
C LYS A 164 -6.46 -8.63 2.19
N LEU A 165 -5.80 -7.48 2.24
CA LEU A 165 -6.03 -6.45 3.24
C LEU A 165 -7.30 -5.66 2.93
N PHE A 166 -8.13 -5.45 3.94
CA PHE A 166 -9.34 -4.65 3.80
C PHE A 166 -9.03 -3.22 3.35
N ALA A 167 -8.00 -2.59 3.94
CA ALA A 167 -7.57 -1.23 3.59
C ALA A 167 -7.14 -1.10 2.11
N PHE A 168 -6.56 -2.16 1.53
CA PHE A 168 -6.18 -2.16 0.11
C PHE A 168 -7.41 -2.03 -0.79
N LYS A 169 -8.47 -2.80 -0.52
CA LYS A 169 -9.72 -2.78 -1.30
C LYS A 169 -10.47 -1.45 -1.26
N GLN A 170 -10.08 -0.56 -0.34
CA GLN A 170 -10.68 0.78 -0.18
C GLN A 170 -9.85 1.86 -0.86
N ASP A 171 -8.57 1.61 -1.15
CA ASP A 171 -7.70 2.59 -1.79
C ASP A 171 -7.79 2.49 -3.32
N TYR A 172 -8.48 3.47 -3.90
CA TYR A 172 -8.67 3.58 -5.35
C TYR A 172 -7.36 3.52 -6.15
N ILE A 173 -6.33 4.25 -5.73
CA ILE A 173 -5.08 4.34 -6.49
C ILE A 173 -4.32 3.03 -6.38
N ALA A 174 -4.23 2.45 -5.18
CA ALA A 174 -3.55 1.17 -4.98
C ALA A 174 -4.23 0.03 -5.76
N CYS A 175 -5.57 -0.05 -5.73
CA CYS A 175 -6.33 -1.00 -6.54
C CYS A 175 -6.08 -0.80 -8.03
N THR A 176 -6.05 0.44 -8.52
CA THR A 176 -5.84 0.73 -9.93
C THR A 176 -4.42 0.38 -10.39
N ILE A 177 -3.41 0.62 -9.55
CA ILE A 177 -2.02 0.20 -9.84
C ILE A 177 -1.93 -1.34 -9.88
N ALA A 178 -2.56 -2.04 -8.94
CA ALA A 178 -2.59 -3.50 -8.98
C ALA A 178 -3.33 -4.03 -10.21
N LEU A 179 -4.45 -3.42 -10.59
CA LEU A 179 -5.15 -3.77 -11.82
C LEU A 179 -4.23 -3.62 -13.03
N LEU A 180 -3.46 -2.53 -13.12
CA LEU A 180 -2.49 -2.33 -14.19
C LEU A 180 -1.49 -3.50 -14.28
N THR A 181 -0.99 -4.01 -13.16
CA THR A 181 -0.04 -5.14 -13.16
C THR A 181 -0.61 -6.44 -13.70
N THR A 182 -1.94 -6.59 -13.73
CA THR A 182 -2.61 -7.74 -14.36
C THR A 182 -2.77 -7.58 -15.87
N THR A 183 -2.55 -6.38 -16.41
CA THR A 183 -2.61 -6.10 -17.84
C THR A 183 -1.22 -6.21 -18.48
N PRO A 184 -1.12 -6.41 -19.81
CA PRO A 184 0.18 -6.42 -20.49
C PRO A 184 0.85 -5.03 -20.54
N PHE A 185 0.14 -3.96 -20.16
CA PHE A 185 0.67 -2.60 -20.20
C PHE A 185 1.63 -2.34 -19.03
N LYS A 186 2.72 -1.64 -19.32
CA LYS A 186 3.71 -1.23 -18.33
C LYS A 186 3.83 0.29 -18.30
N LEU A 187 3.76 0.87 -17.10
CA LEU A 187 4.11 2.27 -16.91
C LEU A 187 5.64 2.39 -16.90
N LEU A 188 6.17 3.12 -17.87
CA LEU A 188 7.59 3.44 -17.93
C LEU A 188 7.83 4.85 -17.44
N ARG A 189 8.92 5.01 -16.68
CA ARG A 189 9.39 6.33 -16.27
C ARG A 189 10.18 6.95 -17.42
N SER A 190 9.74 8.11 -17.88
CA SER A 190 10.52 8.89 -18.85
C SER A 190 11.80 9.41 -18.18
N ARG A 191 12.93 9.26 -18.87
CA ARG A 191 14.24 9.79 -18.44
C ARG A 191 14.26 11.32 -18.31
N LEU A 192 13.28 11.99 -18.92
CA LEU A 192 13.15 13.45 -18.95
C LEU A 192 12.42 14.02 -17.73
N TYR A 193 11.86 13.17 -16.85
CA TYR A 193 11.06 13.60 -15.71
C TYR A 193 11.75 13.36 -14.35
N THR A 194 11.89 14.44 -13.59
CA THR A 194 12.36 14.54 -12.20
C THR A 194 11.29 14.11 -11.19
N ILE A 195 10.65 12.95 -11.40
CA ILE A 195 9.88 12.31 -10.32
C ILE A 195 10.92 11.90 -9.25
N PRO A 196 10.81 12.29 -7.97
CA PRO A 196 11.76 11.83 -6.97
C PRO A 196 11.74 10.30 -6.93
N ASP A 197 12.90 9.65 -6.79
CA ASP A 197 12.89 8.22 -6.49
C ASP A 197 12.13 8.04 -5.18
N LEU A 198 11.09 7.22 -5.22
CA LEU A 198 10.23 6.95 -4.06
C LEU A 198 10.78 5.78 -3.25
N THR A 199 11.88 5.16 -3.66
CA THR A 199 12.57 4.17 -2.84
C THR A 199 12.97 4.77 -1.50
N ILE A 200 12.62 4.08 -0.41
CA ILE A 200 13.16 4.40 0.91
C ILE A 200 14.65 4.06 0.85
N SER A 201 15.51 5.00 1.23
CA SER A 201 16.96 4.82 1.11
C SER A 201 17.48 3.68 2.02
N ASP A 202 18.64 3.13 1.65
CA ASP A 202 19.50 2.30 2.52
C ASP A 202 18.97 0.90 2.89
N GLY A 203 17.97 0.41 2.14
CA GLY A 203 17.40 -0.91 2.31
C GLY A 203 17.62 -1.84 1.13
N TYR A 204 18.23 -3.01 1.37
CA TYR A 204 18.51 -4.00 0.32
C TYR A 204 17.33 -4.95 0.07
N THR A 205 16.89 -5.66 1.12
CA THR A 205 15.89 -6.74 0.96
C THR A 205 14.56 -6.37 1.62
N PRO A 206 13.48 -6.15 0.85
CA PRO A 206 12.15 -5.90 1.39
C PRO A 206 11.59 -7.09 2.18
N LEU A 207 11.08 -6.85 3.39
CA LEU A 207 10.54 -7.93 4.26
C LEU A 207 9.38 -8.70 3.63
N PHE A 208 8.63 -8.08 2.71
CA PHE A 208 7.51 -8.72 2.04
C PHE A 208 7.95 -9.77 1.01
N ASN A 209 9.19 -9.72 0.51
CA ASN A 209 9.75 -10.75 -0.37
C ASN A 209 10.19 -12.00 0.41
N ASP A 210 10.74 -11.80 1.61
CA ASP A 210 11.38 -12.88 2.38
C ASP A 210 10.37 -13.67 3.23
N MET A 211 9.29 -13.01 3.65
CA MET A 211 8.24 -13.65 4.44
C MET A 211 7.17 -14.28 3.57
N THR A 212 6.63 -15.42 4.02
CA THR A 212 5.38 -15.93 3.44
C THR A 212 4.24 -14.92 3.62
N PRO A 213 3.32 -14.77 2.64
CA PRO A 213 2.24 -13.79 2.71
C PRO A 213 1.38 -13.91 3.99
N LYS A 214 1.21 -15.13 4.51
CA LYS A 214 0.45 -15.38 5.75
C LYS A 214 1.12 -14.74 6.97
N ILE A 215 2.44 -14.91 7.10
CA ILE A 215 3.23 -14.35 8.20
C ILE A 215 3.23 -12.82 8.12
N PHE A 216 3.51 -12.27 6.93
CA PHE A 216 3.55 -10.83 6.72
C PHE A 216 2.21 -10.16 7.10
N ILE A 217 1.09 -10.70 6.63
CA ILE A 217 -0.25 -10.17 6.94
C ILE A 217 -0.55 -10.25 8.45
N SER A 218 -0.16 -11.35 9.11
CA SER A 218 -0.41 -11.53 10.55
C SER A 218 0.30 -10.48 11.41
N TYR A 219 1.48 -10.05 10.99
CA TYR A 219 2.31 -9.09 11.73
C TYR A 219 2.28 -7.67 11.14
N PHE A 220 1.56 -7.47 10.03
CA PHE A 220 1.49 -6.23 9.27
C PHE A 220 1.25 -4.99 10.13
N ARG A 221 0.27 -5.03 11.03
CA ARG A 221 -0.06 -3.88 11.91
C ARG A 221 1.13 -3.46 12.77
N ARG A 222 1.90 -4.44 13.26
CA ARG A 222 3.05 -4.20 14.13
C ARG A 222 4.28 -3.75 13.36
N LEU A 223 4.58 -4.40 12.24
CA LEU A 223 5.63 -3.96 11.34
C LEU A 223 5.40 -2.51 10.91
N ARG A 224 4.14 -2.13 10.66
CA ARG A 224 3.74 -0.77 10.28
C ARG A 224 3.93 0.23 11.41
N SER A 225 3.56 -0.11 12.65
CA SER A 225 3.78 0.77 13.80
C SER A 225 5.27 1.00 14.10
N LEU A 226 6.12 0.06 13.71
CA LEU A 226 7.56 0.11 13.92
C LEU A 226 8.32 0.60 12.68
N GLN A 227 7.61 0.90 11.57
CA GLN A 227 8.21 1.34 10.31
C GLN A 227 9.30 0.38 9.79
N LEU A 228 9.01 -0.92 9.87
CA LEU A 228 9.91 -1.99 9.43
C LEU A 228 9.60 -2.36 7.98
N TYR A 229 10.49 -1.96 7.07
CA TYR A 229 10.36 -2.16 5.62
C TYR A 229 11.36 -3.18 5.07
N TYR A 230 12.57 -3.22 5.63
CA TYR A 230 13.69 -3.99 5.08
C TYR A 230 14.29 -4.94 6.10
N LEU A 231 14.86 -6.04 5.60
CA LEU A 231 15.66 -6.94 6.39
C LEU A 231 16.93 -6.25 6.91
N SER A 232 17.51 -5.31 6.16
CA SER A 232 18.71 -4.56 6.56
C SER A 232 18.58 -3.86 7.91
N GLN A 233 17.36 -3.52 8.33
CA GLN A 233 17.08 -2.95 9.66
C GLN A 233 17.34 -3.94 10.81
N PHE A 234 17.57 -5.22 10.49
CA PHE A 234 17.87 -6.30 11.43
C PHE A 234 19.25 -6.92 11.22
N ILE A 235 20.08 -6.38 10.33
CA ILE A 235 21.41 -6.94 10.04
C ILE A 235 22.47 -6.21 10.86
N THR A 236 23.54 -6.89 11.24
CA THR A 236 24.71 -6.26 11.86
C THR A 236 25.37 -5.27 10.89
N PRO A 237 26.13 -4.27 11.37
CA PRO A 237 26.83 -3.33 10.49
C PRO A 237 27.78 -3.99 9.47
N GLN A 238 28.21 -5.23 9.73
CA GLN A 238 29.05 -6.03 8.86
C GLN A 238 28.28 -6.75 7.75
N GLY A 239 26.95 -6.76 7.74
CA GLY A 239 26.15 -7.39 6.69
C GLY A 239 26.02 -8.91 6.77
N THR A 240 26.62 -9.57 7.77
CA THR A 240 26.80 -11.04 7.81
C THR A 240 25.84 -11.77 8.76
N HIS A 241 25.39 -11.10 9.82
CA HIS A 241 24.59 -11.73 10.88
C HIS A 241 23.32 -10.94 11.15
N LEU A 242 22.26 -11.63 11.57
CA LEU A 242 21.07 -10.95 12.12
C LEU A 242 21.38 -10.45 13.54
N ILE A 243 20.95 -9.23 13.88
CA ILE A 243 21.06 -8.70 15.24
C ILE A 243 20.29 -9.57 16.22
N THR A 244 20.75 -9.67 17.45
CA THR A 244 19.98 -10.36 18.50
C THR A 244 18.78 -9.52 18.94
N TRP A 245 17.74 -10.18 19.45
CA TRP A 245 16.54 -9.49 19.95
C TRP A 245 16.85 -8.44 21.03
N ASN A 246 17.84 -8.69 21.88
CA ASN A 246 18.26 -7.74 22.92
C ASN A 246 18.88 -6.48 22.31
N VAL A 247 19.70 -6.62 21.27
CA VAL A 247 20.31 -5.50 20.53
C VAL A 247 19.24 -4.70 19.80
N TYR A 248 18.26 -5.37 19.18
CA TYR A 248 17.12 -4.70 18.59
C TYR A 248 16.32 -3.87 19.63
N LEU A 249 16.05 -4.44 20.81
CA LEU A 249 15.34 -3.73 21.88
C LEU A 249 16.12 -2.55 22.43
N SER A 250 17.45 -2.64 22.57
CA SER A 250 18.28 -1.51 23.02
C SER A 250 18.22 -0.32 22.06
N ASN A 251 18.11 -0.59 20.76
CA ASN A 251 18.05 0.45 19.73
C ASN A 251 16.70 1.21 19.72
N LEU A 252 15.64 0.67 20.32
CA LEU A 252 14.31 1.30 20.38
C LEU A 252 14.12 2.35 21.50
N LEU A 253 15.18 2.71 22.22
CA LEU A 253 15.34 3.84 23.17
C LEU A 253 14.28 4.08 24.27
N ARG A 254 13.22 3.26 24.43
CA ARG A 254 12.15 3.52 25.42
C ARG A 254 11.65 2.34 26.27
N ARG A 255 12.14 1.12 26.09
CA ARG A 255 11.76 -0.01 26.98
C ARG A 255 12.91 -0.43 27.88
N LYS A 256 13.20 0.39 28.90
CA LYS A 256 13.88 -0.10 30.10
C LYS A 256 12.87 -0.93 30.89
N GLY A 257 12.98 -2.25 30.80
CA GLY A 257 12.19 -3.17 31.62
C GLY A 257 11.94 -4.49 30.91
N HIS A 258 12.64 -5.52 31.40
CA HIS A 258 12.48 -6.94 31.12
C HIS A 258 13.12 -7.46 29.83
N ARG A 259 13.94 -8.52 29.99
CA ARG A 259 14.34 -9.44 28.92
C ARG A 259 13.08 -10.15 28.42
N VAL A 260 12.34 -9.49 27.55
CA VAL A 260 11.15 -10.05 26.92
C VAL A 260 11.64 -11.06 25.89
N LEU A 261 11.14 -12.29 25.94
CA LEU A 261 11.37 -13.30 24.90
C LEU A 261 11.17 -12.70 23.50
N PRO A 262 11.94 -13.16 22.48
CA PRO A 262 11.78 -12.68 21.13
C PRO A 262 10.33 -12.87 20.69
N HIS A 263 9.74 -11.81 20.15
CA HIS A 263 8.37 -11.91 19.70
C HIS A 263 8.30 -12.84 18.48
N LYS A 264 7.21 -13.61 18.33
CA LYS A 264 7.04 -14.60 17.25
C LYS A 264 7.32 -14.06 15.84
N TRP A 265 7.08 -12.76 15.58
CA TRP A 265 7.39 -12.15 14.29
C TRP A 265 8.90 -12.07 14.02
N PHE A 266 9.69 -11.76 15.04
CA PHE A 266 11.14 -11.67 14.95
C PHE A 266 11.77 -13.05 14.84
N SER A 267 11.26 -14.02 15.61
CA SER A 267 11.66 -15.43 15.48
C SER A 267 11.37 -15.98 14.09
N ASN A 268 10.22 -15.63 13.50
CA ASN A 268 9.89 -16.06 12.14
C ASN A 268 10.79 -15.40 11.08
N ILE A 269 11.19 -14.12 11.25
CA ILE A 269 12.21 -13.50 10.38
C ILE A 269 13.50 -14.29 10.48
N HIS A 270 13.98 -14.49 11.70
CA HIS A 270 15.22 -15.21 11.98
C HIS A 270 15.23 -16.60 11.34
N GLN A 271 14.14 -17.36 11.46
CA GLN A 271 14.00 -18.68 10.81
C GLN A 271 14.00 -18.61 9.28
N CYS A 272 13.47 -17.56 8.68
CA CYS A 272 13.42 -17.41 7.22
C CYS A 272 14.75 -16.89 6.63
N THR A 273 15.57 -16.20 7.42
CA THR A 273 16.74 -15.47 6.90
C THR A 273 18.08 -16.04 7.34
N THR A 274 18.12 -16.93 8.33
CA THR A 274 19.36 -17.49 8.89
C THR A 274 19.56 -18.97 8.58
N VAL A 275 20.82 -19.40 8.54
CA VAL A 275 21.20 -20.81 8.37
C VAL A 275 20.85 -21.58 9.66
N PRO A 276 20.14 -22.72 9.57
CA PRO A 276 19.82 -23.53 10.75
C PRO A 276 21.10 -23.99 11.46
N ASN A 277 21.09 -24.00 12.79
CA ASN A 277 22.24 -24.35 13.66
C ASN A 277 23.47 -23.42 13.55
N SER A 278 23.33 -22.24 12.95
CA SER A 278 24.35 -21.19 12.98
C SER A 278 24.07 -20.16 14.08
N ASN A 279 25.08 -19.38 14.48
CA ASN A 279 24.92 -18.24 15.40
C ASN A 279 24.23 -17.03 14.73
N SER A 280 23.05 -17.23 14.13
CA SER A 280 22.29 -16.21 13.37
C SER A 280 23.00 -15.71 12.11
N LEU A 281 23.78 -16.57 11.47
CA LEU A 281 24.44 -16.27 10.20
C LEU A 281 23.38 -16.20 9.09
N LEU A 282 23.42 -15.14 8.29
CA LEU A 282 22.47 -14.95 7.20
C LEU A 282 22.74 -15.92 6.06
N LEU A 283 21.69 -16.35 5.36
CA LEU A 283 21.85 -17.08 4.09
C LEU A 283 22.62 -16.21 3.09
N ASP A 284 23.43 -16.82 2.22
CA ASP A 284 24.28 -16.12 1.25
C ASP A 284 23.51 -15.16 0.31
N GLN A 285 22.22 -15.41 0.08
CA GLN A 285 21.35 -14.53 -0.70
C GLN A 285 20.98 -13.22 0.04
N PHE A 286 21.21 -13.15 1.35
CA PHE A 286 20.89 -12.02 2.23
C PHE A 286 22.15 -11.38 2.82
N SER A 287 23.32 -11.99 2.68
CA SER A 287 24.58 -11.34 3.03
C SER A 287 24.87 -10.24 2.02
N SER A 288 25.23 -9.06 2.54
CA SER A 288 25.66 -7.93 1.71
C SER A 288 27.15 -7.72 1.92
N ASP A 289 27.88 -7.44 0.83
CA ASP A 289 29.20 -6.83 0.95
C ASP A 289 29.03 -5.50 1.69
N ALA A 290 29.72 -5.37 2.83
CA ALA A 290 29.47 -4.30 3.78
C ALA A 290 29.72 -2.92 3.14
N THR A 291 28.64 -2.15 2.93
CA THR A 291 28.73 -0.68 2.95
C THR A 291 28.02 -0.24 4.22
N SER A 292 28.76 0.38 5.14
CA SER A 292 28.26 0.79 6.45
C SER A 292 27.09 1.77 6.29
N SER A 293 25.87 1.28 6.43
CA SER A 293 24.71 2.15 6.60
C SER A 293 24.61 2.51 8.08
N ASN A 294 25.07 3.70 8.43
CA ASN A 294 24.71 4.34 9.70
C ASN A 294 23.22 4.68 9.63
N ILE A 295 22.35 3.68 9.83
CA ILE A 295 20.91 3.88 9.90
C ILE A 295 20.60 4.42 11.29
N ASP A 296 20.43 5.74 11.38
CA ASP A 296 19.75 6.35 12.51
C ASP A 296 18.27 5.96 12.44
N LEU A 297 17.83 5.06 13.32
CA LEU A 297 16.43 4.67 13.45
C LEU A 297 15.64 5.83 14.04
N VAL A 298 15.29 6.82 13.22
CA VAL A 298 14.52 7.98 13.66
C VAL A 298 13.04 7.62 13.78
N LEU A 299 12.52 7.66 15.00
CA LEU A 299 11.09 7.64 15.30
C LEU A 299 10.42 8.94 14.81
N ALA A 300 9.47 8.84 13.88
CA ALA A 300 8.62 9.99 13.54
C ALA A 300 7.50 10.17 14.60
N PHE A 301 7.58 11.30 15.30
CA PHE A 301 6.61 11.90 16.23
C PHE A 301 6.44 11.26 17.63
N SER A 302 7.19 11.79 18.60
CA SER A 302 6.55 12.47 19.76
C SER A 302 7.57 13.36 20.51
N SER A 303 7.27 14.67 20.47
CA SER A 303 7.42 15.68 21.54
C SER A 303 8.57 15.54 22.54
N SER A 304 9.40 16.60 22.55
CA SER A 304 10.44 16.93 23.52
C SER A 304 10.13 16.63 24.99
N ARG A 305 11.12 16.11 25.72
CA ARG A 305 11.82 16.79 26.84
C ARG A 305 12.61 15.73 27.65
N LYS A 306 13.93 15.82 27.58
CA LYS A 306 14.85 15.82 28.74
C LYS A 306 16.27 16.04 28.19
N SER A 307 16.74 17.27 28.35
CA SER A 307 18.10 17.71 28.04
C SER A 307 19.12 16.86 28.79
N MET A 308 20.09 16.27 28.09
CA MET A 308 21.36 15.93 28.72
C MET A 308 22.17 17.22 28.83
N LYS A 309 22.57 17.58 30.05
CA LYS A 309 23.33 18.80 30.32
C LYS A 309 24.81 18.53 29.99
N TRP A 310 25.42 19.41 29.22
CA TRP A 310 26.87 19.49 29.10
C TRP A 310 27.45 19.93 30.44
N ILE A 311 28.54 19.31 30.88
CA ILE A 311 29.24 19.64 32.12
C ILE A 311 30.68 20.01 31.75
N VAL A 312 31.17 21.10 32.34
CA VAL A 312 32.58 21.49 32.26
C VAL A 312 33.23 21.11 33.58
N THR A 313 34.28 20.30 33.52
CA THR A 313 35.15 19.96 34.66
C THR A 313 36.55 20.48 34.39
N LEU A 314 37.41 20.58 35.38
CA LEU A 314 38.83 20.94 35.19
C LEU A 314 39.66 19.66 35.30
N ASP A 315 40.67 19.53 34.44
CA ASP A 315 41.68 18.47 34.54
C ASP A 315 42.66 18.74 35.68
N GLU A 316 43.54 17.79 36.01
CA GLU A 316 44.58 17.92 37.04
C GLU A 316 45.51 19.12 36.80
N ASP A 317 45.72 19.50 35.53
CA ASP A 317 46.50 20.67 35.11
C ASP A 317 45.68 21.99 35.06
N GLY A 318 44.42 21.98 35.52
CA GLY A 318 43.54 23.16 35.55
C GLY A 318 42.93 23.56 34.21
N SER A 319 43.00 22.69 33.19
CA SER A 319 42.40 22.92 31.87
C SER A 319 40.92 22.50 31.82
N PRO A 320 40.03 23.24 31.13
CA PRO A 320 38.60 22.92 31.07
C PRO A 320 38.32 21.70 30.15
N LEU A 321 37.79 20.64 30.73
CA LEU A 321 37.28 19.44 30.08
C LEU A 321 35.77 19.56 29.85
N PHE A 322 35.37 19.48 28.59
CA PHE A 322 33.96 19.46 28.20
C PHE A 322 33.49 18.02 28.09
N GLY A 323 32.47 17.66 28.87
CA GLY A 323 31.97 16.30 28.91
C GLY A 323 30.45 16.20 28.92
N LYS A 324 29.96 15.08 28.38
CA LYS A 324 28.53 14.76 28.37
C LYS A 324 28.21 13.85 29.55
N GLN A 325 27.21 14.24 30.34
CA GLN A 325 26.78 13.46 31.50
C GLN A 325 26.15 12.13 31.08
N LEU A 326 26.72 11.01 31.55
CA LEU A 326 26.19 9.66 31.32
C LEU A 326 25.21 9.21 32.42
N SER A 327 25.51 9.53 33.68
CA SER A 327 24.63 9.19 34.81
C SER A 327 24.84 10.10 36.02
N LYS A 328 23.79 10.26 36.82
CA LYS A 328 23.80 11.01 38.09
C LYS A 328 23.39 10.08 39.22
N GLN A 329 24.20 9.99 40.27
CA GLN A 329 23.79 9.55 41.60
C GLN A 329 23.75 10.79 42.52
N GLN A 330 23.24 10.64 43.74
CA GLN A 330 22.95 11.77 44.63
C GLN A 330 24.17 12.66 44.92
N TYR A 331 25.38 12.09 44.90
CA TYR A 331 26.65 12.79 45.14
C TYR A 331 27.76 12.47 44.12
N SER A 332 27.46 11.77 43.02
CA SER A 332 28.46 11.43 42.01
C SER A 332 27.88 11.53 40.59
N CYS A 333 28.72 11.91 39.64
CA CYS A 333 28.34 12.07 38.24
C CYS A 333 29.38 11.38 37.36
N LYS A 334 28.95 10.47 36.48
CA LYS A 334 29.83 9.91 35.44
C LYS A 334 29.72 10.75 34.19
N ILE A 335 30.87 11.20 33.70
CA ILE A 335 31.01 12.07 32.52
C ILE A 335 31.92 11.34 31.53
N VAL A 336 31.61 11.46 30.24
CA VAL A 336 32.55 11.12 29.17
C VAL A 336 33.03 12.40 28.52
N HIS A 337 34.34 12.53 28.40
CA HIS A 337 35.02 13.55 27.61
C HIS A 337 35.84 12.85 26.53
N TRP A 338 36.17 13.58 25.48
CA TRP A 338 37.03 13.11 24.39
C TRP A 338 38.29 13.98 24.39
N THR A 339 39.45 13.34 24.34
CA THR A 339 40.74 13.99 24.06
C THR A 339 41.06 13.75 22.58
N SER A 340 41.54 14.79 21.88
CA SER A 340 42.12 14.57 20.55
C SER A 340 43.55 14.08 20.73
N ASP A 341 43.88 12.91 20.19
CA ASP A 341 45.27 12.50 19.98
C ASP A 341 45.93 13.29 18.84
#